data_AF-A0A3L6VH45-F1
#
_entry.id   AF-A0A3L6VH45-F1
#
_cell.length_a   1.000
_cell.length_b   1.000
_cell.length_c   1.000
_cell.angle_alpha   90.00
_cell.angle_beta   90.00
_cell.angle_gamma   90.00
#
_symmetry.space_group_name_H-M   'P 1'
#
loop_
_entity.id
_entity.type
_entity.pdbx_description
1 polymer ?
#
loop_
_entity_poly.entity_id
_entity_poly.type
_entity_poly.pdbx_seq_one_letter_code
_entity_poly.pdbx_strand_id
1 'polypeptide(L)'
;MVSNISLLRQNIFDPALLAFHYIGWLLAWDWAVATREVLSFQGDIGSINVLSTPLLDVGSLVNPLEIPLNVTYYIRYACLT
;
A
#
# COMPACT_ATOMS: atom_id res chain seq x y z
N MET A 1 25.05 27.46 0.71
CA MET A 1 25.06 26.22 1.50
C MET A 1 23.93 25.35 1.00
N VAL A 2 24.22 24.15 0.48
CA VAL A 2 23.17 23.19 0.12
C VAL A 2 22.72 22.53 1.41
N SER A 3 21.46 22.72 1.81
CA SER A 3 20.88 22.02 2.94
C SER A 3 20.81 20.53 2.63
N ASN A 4 21.45 19.69 3.44
CA ASN A 4 21.34 18.25 3.32
C ASN A 4 19.95 17.84 3.82
N ILE A 5 19.04 17.46 2.91
CA ILE A 5 17.72 16.94 3.26
C ILE A 5 17.78 15.41 3.26
N SER A 6 17.39 14.82 4.39
CA SER A 6 17.37 13.36 4.57
C SER A 6 15.99 12.91 5.02
N LEU A 7 15.49 11.82 4.44
CA LEU A 7 14.28 11.16 4.91
C LEU A 7 14.63 10.19 6.05
N LEU A 8 14.04 10.41 7.22
CA LEU A 8 14.18 9.49 8.34
C LEU A 8 13.37 8.22 8.08
N ARG A 9 13.96 7.08 8.41
CA ARG A 9 13.36 5.75 8.22
C ARG A 9 13.61 4.93 9.47
N GLN A 10 12.62 4.14 9.85
CA GLN A 10 12.66 3.29 11.04
C GLN A 10 12.20 1.89 10.64
N ASN A 11 12.92 0.86 11.10
CA ASN A 11 12.47 -0.51 10.92
C ASN A 11 11.30 -0.79 11.89
N ILE A 12 10.28 -1.48 11.39
CA ILE A 12 9.05 -1.81 12.12
C ILE A 12 9.36 -2.73 13.31
N PHE A 13 10.31 -3.65 13.14
CA PHE A 13 10.75 -4.60 14.16
C PHE A 13 12.20 -4.33 14.56
N ASP A 14 12.47 -3.10 14.99
CA ASP A 14 13.79 -2.72 15.49
C ASP A 14 14.01 -3.25 16.91
N PRO A 15 15.03 -4.12 17.14
CA PRO A 15 15.32 -4.65 18.48
C PRO A 15 15.71 -3.56 19.48
N ALA A 16 16.16 -2.38 19.03
CA ALA A 16 16.45 -1.25 19.90
C ALA A 16 15.19 -0.51 20.41
N LEU A 17 14.02 -0.74 19.79
CA LEU A 17 12.77 -0.06 20.11
C LEU A 17 11.62 -1.05 20.37
N LEU A 18 11.80 -1.89 21.40
CA LEU A 18 10.83 -2.90 21.82
C LEU A 18 9.43 -2.32 22.11
N ALA A 19 9.34 -1.08 22.61
CA ALA A 19 8.07 -0.42 22.89
C ALA A 19 7.19 -0.22 21.63
N PHE A 20 7.80 -0.17 20.45
CA PHE A 20 7.08 -0.02 19.18
C PHE A 20 6.57 -1.37 18.63
N HIS A 21 7.04 -2.52 19.14
CA HIS A 21 6.68 -3.84 18.60
C HIS A 21 5.18 -4.12 18.59
N TYR A 22 4.43 -3.60 19.58
CA TYR A 22 2.98 -3.76 19.60
C TYR A 22 2.33 -3.11 18.36
N ILE A 23 2.72 -1.87 18.05
CA ILE A 23 2.26 -1.17 16.85
C ILE A 23 2.80 -1.84 15.58
N GLY A 24 4.05 -2.32 15.62
CA GLY A 24 4.66 -3.03 14.49
C GLY A 24 3.88 -4.29 14.09
N TRP A 25 3.39 -5.06 15.06
CA TRP A 25 2.54 -6.22 14.79
C TRP A 25 1.16 -5.85 14.24
N LEU A 26 0.56 -4.73 14.68
CA LEU A 26 -0.69 -4.24 14.09
C LEU A 26 -0.51 -3.87 12.61
N LEU A 27 0.60 -3.20 12.27
CA LEU A 27 0.93 -2.87 10.88
C LEU A 27 1.22 -4.11 10.03
N ALA A 28 1.88 -5.12 10.59
CA ALA A 28 2.11 -6.39 9.91
C ALA A 28 0.82 -7.18 9.70
N TRP A 29 -0.09 -7.14 10.68
CA TRP A 29 -1.42 -7.73 10.54
C TRP A 29 -2.22 -7.03 9.43
N ASP A 30 -2.27 -5.70 9.41
CA ASP A 30 -2.93 -4.91 8.36
C ASP A 30 -2.42 -5.28 6.95
N TRP A 31 -1.11 -5.47 6.82
CA TRP A 31 -0.53 -5.95 5.57
C TRP A 31 -0.97 -7.38 5.23
N ALA A 32 -0.98 -8.29 6.21
CA ALA A 32 -1.38 -9.68 6.01
C ALA A 32 -2.86 -9.82 5.59
N VAL A 33 -3.74 -8.92 6.04
CA VAL A 33 -5.16 -8.87 5.64
C VAL A 33 -5.42 -7.97 4.42
N ALA A 34 -4.37 -7.50 3.74
CA ALA A 34 -4.44 -6.63 2.57
C ALA A 34 -5.18 -5.29 2.78
N THR A 35 -5.28 -4.82 4.02
CA THR A 35 -5.79 -3.45 4.30
C THR A 35 -4.72 -2.40 4.07
N ARG A 36 -3.44 -2.80 4.03
CA ARG A 36 -2.28 -1.98 3.65
C ARG A 36 -1.38 -2.76 2.73
N GLU A 37 -0.52 -2.03 2.02
CA GLU A 37 0.49 -2.61 1.14
C GLU A 37 1.89 -2.25 1.64
N VAL A 38 2.85 -3.13 1.33
CA VAL A 38 4.28 -2.86 1.51
C VAL A 38 4.87 -2.64 0.14
N LEU A 39 5.37 -1.43 -0.10
CA LEU A 39 5.91 -1.01 -1.38
C LEU A 39 7.42 -0.89 -1.30
N SER A 40 8.11 -1.25 -2.40
CA SER A 40 9.54 -1.02 -2.57
C SER A 40 9.77 -0.03 -3.71
N PHE A 41 10.08 1.21 -3.36
CA PHE A 41 10.44 2.24 -4.34
C PHE A 41 11.88 2.00 -4.78
N GLN A 42 12.09 1.81 -6.08
CA GLN A 42 13.40 1.61 -6.69
C GLN A 42 13.80 2.90 -7.41
N GLY A 43 14.96 3.43 -7.06
CA GLY A 43 15.59 4.57 -7.75
C GLY A 43 17.02 4.22 -8.18
N ASP A 44 17.63 5.11 -8.95
CA ASP A 44 18.93 4.85 -9.57
C ASP A 44 20.06 4.54 -8.58
N ILE A 45 19.96 5.08 -7.35
CA ILE A 45 21.02 5.01 -6.33
C ILE A 45 20.58 4.09 -5.15
N GLY A 46 19.39 3.49 -5.21
CA GLY A 46 18.95 2.54 -4.18
C GLY A 46 17.45 2.37 -4.06
N SER A 47 17.03 1.65 -3.02
CA SER A 47 15.64 1.31 -2.78
C SER A 47 15.14 1.74 -1.40
N ILE A 48 13.84 1.96 -1.30
CA ILE A 48 13.14 2.34 -0.07
C ILE A 48 11.90 1.49 0.09
N ASN A 49 11.83 0.73 1.18
CA ASN A 49 10.64 -0.03 1.55
C ASN A 49 9.77 0.79 2.51
N VAL A 50 8.48 0.92 2.22
CA VAL A 50 7.53 1.74 2.99
C VAL A 50 6.19 1.02 3.08
N LEU A 51 5.50 1.12 4.22
CA LEU A 51 4.09 0.76 4.31
C LEU A 51 3.19 1.89 3.81
N SER A 52 2.19 1.56 3.02
CA SER A 52 1.16 2.50 2.61
C SER A 52 0.22 2.87 3.76
N THR A 53 -0.57 3.92 3.53
CA THR A 53 -1.75 4.19 4.33
C THR A 53 -2.80 3.09 4.09
N PRO A 54 -3.76 2.88 5.02
CA PRO A 54 -4.83 1.94 4.78
C PRO A 54 -5.54 2.26 3.47
N LEU A 55 -5.77 1.23 2.66
CA LEU A 55 -6.65 1.31 1.51
C LEU A 55 -8.06 1.52 2.05
N LEU A 56 -8.58 2.73 1.86
CA LEU A 56 -10.01 2.97 2.07
C LEU A 56 -10.73 2.45 0.84
N ASP A 57 -11.74 1.61 1.04
CA ASP A 57 -12.71 1.28 0.00
C ASP A 57 -13.47 2.56 -0.37
N VAL A 58 -12.87 3.37 -1.23
CA VAL A 58 -13.58 4.47 -1.87
C VAL A 58 -14.45 3.81 -2.92
N GLY A 59 -15.70 3.56 -2.55
CA GLY A 59 -16.75 3.18 -3.49
C GLY A 59 -16.93 4.29 -4.53
N SER A 60 -16.13 4.25 -5.59
CA SER A 60 -16.35 5.05 -6.78
C SER A 60 -17.67 4.59 -7.40
N LEU A 61 -18.59 5.53 -7.66
CA LEU A 61 -19.72 5.24 -8.53
C LEU A 61 -19.12 4.94 -9.92
N VAL A 62 -19.26 3.70 -10.38
CA VAL A 62 -18.77 3.27 -11.69
C VAL A 62 -19.23 4.27 -12.74
N ASN A 63 -18.28 4.95 -13.40
CA ASN A 63 -18.61 5.84 -14.49
C ASN A 63 -18.93 5.01 -15.73
N PRO A 64 -20.19 4.98 -16.21
CA PRO A 64 -20.57 4.20 -17.37
C PRO A 64 -19.94 4.72 -18.69
N LEU A 65 -19.33 5.91 -18.68
CA LEU A 65 -18.57 6.44 -19.83
C LEU A 65 -17.08 6.04 -19.82
N GLU A 66 -16.56 5.59 -18.68
CA GLU A 66 -15.16 5.20 -18.50
C GLU A 66 -14.95 3.71 -18.81
N ILE A 67 -15.99 2.88 -18.58
CA ILE A 67 -15.97 1.46 -18.89
C ILE A 67 -16.89 1.17 -20.09
N PRO A 68 -16.34 0.78 -21.25
CA PRO A 68 -17.16 0.39 -22.38
C PRO A 68 -17.95 -0.89 -22.06
N LEU A 69 -19.22 -0.93 -22.48
CA LEU A 69 -20.20 -1.98 -22.13
C LEU A 69 -19.69 -3.41 -22.40
N ASN A 70 -18.90 -3.62 -23.44
CA ASN A 70 -18.32 -4.91 -23.79
C ASN A 70 -17.41 -5.48 -22.69
N VAL A 71 -16.61 -4.64 -22.02
CA VAL A 71 -15.73 -5.04 -20.93
C VAL A 71 -16.54 -5.41 -19.68
N THR A 72 -17.58 -4.64 -19.38
CA THR A 72 -18.49 -4.92 -18.24
C THR A 72 -19.19 -6.27 -18.39
N TYR A 73 -19.68 -6.61 -19.59
CA TYR A 73 -20.29 -7.93 -19.84
C TYR A 73 -19.28 -9.07 -19.67
N TYR A 74 -18.04 -8.89 -20.13
CA TYR A 74 -17.00 -9.92 -20.01
C TYR A 74 -16.63 -10.17 -18.55
N ILE A 75 -16.36 -9.12 -17.77
CA ILE A 75 -16.03 -9.23 -16.34
C ILE A 75 -17.19 -9.86 -15.57
N ARG A 76 -18.43 -9.43 -15.84
CA ARG A 76 -19.61 -10.01 -15.21
C ARG A 76 -19.74 -11.50 -15.50
N TYR A 77 -19.50 -11.93 -16.73
CA TYR A 77 -19.56 -13.35 -17.09
C TYR A 77 -18.44 -14.14 -16.40
N ALA A 78 -17.23 -13.58 -16.35
CA ALA A 78 -16.06 -14.24 -15.75
C ALA A 78 -16.13 -14.35 -14.21
N CYS A 79 -16.73 -13.38 -13.51
CA CYS A 79 -16.85 -13.39 -12.04
C CYS A 79 -18.13 -14.07 -11.52
N LEU A 80 -19.16 -14.29 -12.36
CA LEU A 80 -20.41 -14.97 -11.97
C LEU A 80 -20.47 -16.45 -12.39
N THR A 81 -19.38 -17.01 -12.90
CA THR A 81 -19.17 -18.45 -13.11
C THR A 81 -18.21 -19.01 -12.07
#